data_AF-A0A7V2VTE0-F1
#
_entry.id   AF-A0A7V2VTE0-F1
#
_cell.length_a   1.000
_cell.length_b   1.000
_cell.length_c   1.000
_cell.angle_alpha   90.00
_cell.angle_beta   90.00
_cell.angle_gamma   90.00
#
_symmetry.space_group_name_H-M   'P 1'
#
loop_
_entity.id
_entity.type
_entity.pdbx_description
1 polymer ?
#
loop_
_entity_poly.entity_id
_entity_poly.type
_entity_poly.pdbx_seq_one_letter_code
_entity_poly.pdbx_strand_id
1 'polypeptide(L)'
;MTLSISAEPLRKILELEHKKDYIDSAVIGGLDKFLRNWAVQAIESITSPQQLTRFHELHLTNPNYASLTKQQRKQWVSKVLDFLAEAEAG
;
A
#
# COMPACT_ATOMS: atom_id res chain seq x y z
N MET A 1 7.05 13.39 -13.20
CA MET A 1 7.05 13.58 -11.73
C MET A 1 6.69 12.23 -11.16
N THR A 2 7.71 11.46 -10.77
CA THR A 2 7.54 10.09 -10.30
C THR A 2 6.78 10.07 -8.97
N LEU A 3 5.97 9.04 -8.75
CA LEU A 3 5.17 8.81 -7.54
C LEU A 3 5.99 8.70 -6.22
N SER A 4 7.31 8.89 -6.29
CA SER A 4 8.29 8.59 -5.26
C SER A 4 7.98 9.24 -3.91
N ILE A 5 7.65 10.54 -3.88
CA ILE A 5 7.41 11.26 -2.61
C ILE A 5 6.18 10.73 -1.88
N SER A 6 5.13 10.38 -2.62
CA SER A 6 3.91 9.84 -2.03
C SER A 6 4.13 8.38 -1.58
N ALA A 7 4.88 7.58 -2.33
CA ALA A 7 5.06 6.14 -2.06
C ALA A 7 6.01 5.82 -0.88
N GLU A 8 7.01 6.66 -0.60
CA GLU A 8 8.03 6.39 0.42
C GLU A 8 7.49 6.13 1.84
N PRO A 9 6.54 6.91 2.39
CA PRO A 9 5.99 6.65 3.71
C PRO A 9 5.22 5.33 3.78
N LEU A 10 4.49 4.97 2.71
CA LEU A 10 3.80 3.69 2.63
C LEU A 10 4.81 2.53 2.66
N ARG A 11 5.87 2.61 1.85
CA ARG A 11 6.93 1.59 1.82
C ARG A 11 7.53 1.35 3.20
N LYS A 12 7.89 2.42 3.92
CA LYS A 12 8.46 2.33 5.27
C LYS A 12 7.52 1.64 6.26
N ILE A 13 6.22 1.92 6.21
CA ILE A 13 5.23 1.26 7.08
C ILE A 13 5.15 -0.24 6.75
N LEU A 14 5.13 -0.60 5.46
CA LEU A 14 5.07 -1.99 5.02
C LEU A 14 6.35 -2.78 5.37
N GLU A 15 7.52 -2.15 5.30
CA GLU A 15 8.79 -2.74 5.74
C GLU A 15 8.82 -2.95 7.26
N LEU A 16 8.24 -2.04 8.04
CA LEU A 16 8.08 -2.22 9.49
C LEU A 16 7.15 -3.38 9.81
N GLU A 17 6.04 -3.52 9.08
CA GLU A 17 5.14 -4.67 9.22
C GLU A 17 5.84 -5.99 8.94
N HIS A 18 6.67 -6.04 7.89
CA HIS A 18 7.49 -7.22 7.58
C HIS A 18 8.48 -7.54 8.71
N LYS A 19 9.19 -6.54 9.25
CA LYS A 19 10.13 -6.72 10.37
C LYS A 19 9.45 -7.18 11.65
N LYS A 20 8.18 -6.78 11.84
CA LYS A 20 7.37 -7.16 13.00
C LYS A 20 6.51 -8.40 12.73
N ASP A 21 6.75 -9.15 11.66
CA ASP A 21 5.99 -10.35 11.30
C ASP A 21 4.46 -10.13 11.27
N TYR A 22 4.03 -8.91 10.92
CA TYR A 22 2.62 -8.54 10.67
C TYR A 22 1.68 -8.70 11.88
N ILE A 23 2.23 -8.63 13.10
CA ILE A 23 1.49 -8.75 14.38
C ILE A 23 1.28 -7.41 15.10
N ASP A 24 1.71 -6.28 14.53
CA ASP A 24 1.63 -4.99 15.21
C ASP A 24 0.22 -4.39 15.12
N SER A 25 -0.57 -4.58 16.19
CA SER A 25 -1.96 -4.13 16.25
C SER A 25 -2.14 -2.61 16.14
N ALA A 26 -1.11 -1.82 16.47
CA ALA A 26 -1.16 -0.36 16.36
C ALA A 26 -0.97 0.10 14.91
N VAL A 27 -0.04 -0.52 14.18
CA VAL A 27 0.12 -0.31 12.74
C VAL A 27 -1.10 -0.80 11.98
N ILE A 28 -1.70 -1.93 12.39
CA ILE A 28 -2.89 -2.48 11.75
C ILE A 28 -4.06 -1.48 11.72
N GLY A 29 -4.42 -0.86 12.85
CA GLY A 29 -5.50 0.13 12.88
C GLY A 29 -5.13 1.46 12.22
N GLY A 30 -3.86 1.86 12.32
CA GLY A 30 -3.35 3.09 11.71
C GLY A 30 -3.20 3.01 10.19
N LEU A 31 -2.88 1.82 9.66
CA LEU A 31 -2.57 1.61 8.26
C LEU A 31 -3.81 1.78 7.38
N ASP A 32 -4.98 1.29 7.79
CA ASP A 32 -6.23 1.50 7.03
C ASP A 32 -6.58 2.99 6.90
N LYS A 33 -6.36 3.79 7.95
CA LYS A 33 -6.56 5.24 7.91
C LYS A 33 -5.50 5.93 7.04
N PHE A 34 -4.24 5.55 7.20
CA PHE A 34 -3.13 6.07 6.41
C PHE A 34 -3.36 5.82 4.91
N LEU A 35 -3.70 4.58 4.54
CA LEU A 35 -3.95 4.16 3.17
C LEU A 35 -5.11 4.93 2.54
N ARG A 36 -6.22 5.17 3.25
CA ARG A 36 -7.32 6.01 2.71
C ARG A 36 -6.86 7.41 2.35
N ASN A 37 -6.09 8.06 3.22
CA ASN A 37 -5.56 9.40 2.95
C ASN A 37 -4.52 9.40 1.83
N TRP A 38 -3.61 8.42 1.85
CA TRP A 38 -2.58 8.26 0.84
C TRP A 38 -3.18 7.96 -0.55
N ALA A 39 -4.20 7.10 -0.60
CA ALA A 39 -4.81 6.67 -1.84
C ALA A 39 -5.47 7.80 -2.64
N VAL A 40 -6.05 8.79 -1.93
CA VAL A 40 -6.60 9.99 -2.56
C VAL A 40 -5.51 10.79 -3.28
N GLN A 41 -4.30 10.90 -2.73
CA GLN A 41 -3.20 11.61 -3.40
C GLN A 41 -2.53 10.75 -4.48
N ALA A 42 -2.44 9.43 -4.23
CA ALA A 42 -1.84 8.50 -5.17
C ALA A 42 -2.66 8.40 -6.47
N ILE A 43 -3.99 8.35 -6.38
CA ILE A 43 -4.86 8.22 -7.56
C ILE A 43 -4.77 9.45 -8.48
N GLU A 44 -4.60 10.65 -7.93
CA GLU A 44 -4.38 11.88 -8.71
C GLU A 44 -3.02 11.90 -9.43
N SER A 45 -2.05 11.15 -8.90
CA SER A 45 -0.69 11.06 -9.45
C SER A 45 -0.50 9.88 -10.42
N ILE A 46 -1.45 8.95 -10.47
CA ILE A 46 -1.42 7.81 -11.41
C ILE A 46 -1.87 8.27 -12.79
N THR A 47 -0.95 8.26 -13.74
CA THR A 47 -1.21 8.66 -15.15
C THR A 47 -1.42 7.46 -16.07
N SER A 48 -1.00 6.26 -15.67
CA SER A 48 -1.14 5.05 -16.46
C SER A 48 -2.43 4.29 -16.11
N PRO A 49 -3.28 3.95 -17.11
CA PRO A 49 -4.49 3.18 -16.87
C PRO A 49 -4.20 1.78 -16.31
N GLN A 50 -3.04 1.18 -16.64
CA GLN A 50 -2.64 -0.13 -16.10
C GLN A 50 -2.31 -0.04 -14.61
N GLN A 51 -1.63 1.03 -14.19
CA GLN A 51 -1.36 1.30 -12.78
C GLN A 51 -2.66 1.58 -12.02
N LEU A 52 -3.61 2.29 -12.64
CA LEU A 52 -4.90 2.56 -12.03
C LEU A 52 -5.72 1.27 -11.82
N THR A 53 -5.80 0.39 -12.82
CA THR A 53 -6.46 -0.92 -12.68
C THR A 53 -5.85 -1.70 -11.51
N ARG A 54 -4.52 -1.80 -11.47
CA ARG A 54 -3.82 -2.54 -10.40
C ARG A 54 -4.03 -1.91 -9.02
N PHE A 55 -4.08 -0.59 -8.95
CA PHE A 55 -4.38 0.15 -7.72
C PHE A 55 -5.77 -0.19 -7.16
N HIS A 56 -6.78 -0.33 -8.03
CA HIS A 56 -8.12 -0.77 -7.64
C HIS A 56 -8.14 -2.25 -7.22
N GLU A 57 -7.42 -3.13 -7.93
CA GLU A 57 -7.32 -4.57 -7.57
C GLU A 57 -6.67 -4.79 -6.19
N LEU A 58 -5.78 -3.89 -5.76
CA LEU A 58 -5.16 -3.94 -4.43
C LEU A 58 -6.05 -3.39 -3.31
N HIS A 59 -7.25 -2.88 -3.64
CA HIS A 59 -8.19 -2.27 -2.71
C HIS A 59 -7.58 -1.13 -1.88
N LEU A 60 -6.66 -0.34 -2.47
CA LEU A 60 -5.94 0.72 -1.74
C LEU A 60 -6.83 1.88 -1.31
N THR A 61 -7.96 2.12 -1.99
CA THR A 61 -8.95 3.17 -1.64
C THR A 61 -9.86 2.78 -0.48
N ASN A 62 -10.15 1.49 -0.31
CA ASN A 62 -10.92 0.96 0.81
C ASN A 62 -10.19 -0.24 1.41
N PRO A 63 -9.06 0.01 2.08
CA PRO A 63 -8.28 -1.04 2.69
C PRO A 63 -9.08 -1.68 3.82
N ASN A 64 -8.94 -2.99 3.92
CA ASN A 64 -9.44 -3.77 5.05
C ASN A 64 -8.30 -4.58 5.66
N TYR A 65 -7.12 -3.95 5.76
CA TYR A 65 -5.88 -4.60 6.18
C TYR A 65 -6.00 -5.16 7.61
N ALA A 66 -6.70 -4.45 8.48
CA ALA A 66 -6.96 -4.91 9.83
C ALA A 66 -7.74 -6.22 9.93
N SER A 67 -8.66 -6.47 9.00
CA SER A 67 -9.45 -7.71 8.98
C SER A 67 -8.71 -8.88 8.32
N LEU A 68 -7.56 -8.65 7.69
CA LEU A 68 -6.78 -9.71 7.07
C LEU A 68 -6.08 -10.57 8.13
N THR A 69 -6.04 -11.88 7.88
CA THR A 69 -5.15 -12.79 8.62
C THR A 69 -3.70 -12.47 8.32
N LYS A 70 -2.78 -12.87 9.20
CA LYS A 70 -1.34 -12.70 9.02
C LYS A 70 -0.82 -13.18 7.66
N GLN A 71 -1.31 -14.32 7.16
CA GLN A 71 -0.93 -14.84 5.85
C GLN A 71 -1.45 -13.95 4.71
N GLN A 72 -2.68 -13.48 4.80
CA GLN A 72 -3.25 -12.55 3.82
C GLN A 72 -2.51 -11.21 3.84
N ARG A 73 -2.10 -10.71 5.02
CA ARG A 73 -1.27 -9.51 5.15
C ARG A 73 0.07 -9.68 4.44
N LYS A 74 0.77 -10.80 4.66
CA LYS A 74 2.01 -11.12 3.93
C LYS A 74 1.84 -11.02 2.41
N GLN A 75 0.81 -11.67 1.88
CA GLN A 75 0.52 -11.63 0.46
C GLN A 75 0.14 -10.23 -0.03
N TRP A 76 -0.70 -9.53 0.71
CA TRP A 76 -1.14 -8.19 0.36
C TRP A 76 0.03 -7.19 0.35
N VAL A 77 0.85 -7.19 1.41
CA VAL A 77 2.05 -6.33 1.50
C VAL A 77 3.01 -6.61 0.34
N SER A 78 3.27 -7.88 0.01
CA SER A 78 4.12 -8.23 -1.12
C SER A 78 3.60 -7.66 -2.45
N LYS A 79 2.29 -7.77 -2.71
CA LYS A 79 1.67 -7.25 -3.93
C LYS A 79 1.69 -5.72 -4.01
N VAL A 80 1.53 -5.04 -2.87
CA VAL A 80 1.60 -3.58 -2.81
C VAL A 80 3.03 -3.10 -3.02
N LEU A 81 4.02 -3.73 -2.41
CA LEU A 81 5.44 -3.38 -2.63
C LEU A 81 5.87 -3.58 -4.08
N ASP A 82 5.40 -4.64 -4.73
CA ASP A 82 5.64 -4.90 -6.16
C ASP A 82 5.03 -3.79 -7.04
N PHE A 83 3.76 -3.45 -6.79
CA PHE A 83 3.10 -2.31 -7.46
C PHE A 83 3.85 -0.99 -7.28
N LEU A 84 4.34 -0.70 -6.07
CA LEU A 84 5.12 0.52 -5.82
C LEU A 84 6.43 0.51 -6.63
N ALA A 85 7.13 -0.62 -6.68
CA ALA A 85 8.37 -0.74 -7.45
C ALA A 85 8.13 -0.54 -8.95
N GLU A 86 7.06 -1.09 -9.50
CA GLU A 86 6.65 -0.87 -10.90
C GLU A 86 6.25 0.58 -11.16
N ALA A 87 5.57 1.22 -10.21
CA ALA A 87 5.17 2.62 -10.31
C ALA A 87 6.34 3.60 -10.20
N GLU A 88 7.43 3.20 -9.55
CA GLU A 88 8.68 3.97 -9.46
C GLU A 88 9.61 3.74 -10.67
N ALA A 89 9.51 2.59 -11.34
CA ALA A 89 10.36 2.23 -12.47
C ALA A 89 9.90 2.79 -13.83
N GLY A 90 8.67 3.31 -13.91
CA GLY A 90 8.09 3.96 -15.10
C GLY A 90 8.12 5.48 -15.02
#